data_AF-A0A1S2DK37-F1
#
_entry.id   AF-A0A1S2DK37-F1
#
_cell.length_a   1.000
_cell.length_b   1.000
_cell.length_c   1.000
_cell.angle_alpha   90.00
_cell.angle_beta   90.00
_cell.angle_gamma   90.00
#
_symmetry.space_group_name_H-M   'P 1'
#
loop_
_entity.id
_entity.type
_entity.pdbx_description
1 polymer ?
#
loop_
_entity_poly.entity_id
_entity_poly.type
_entity_poly.pdbx_seq_one_letter_code
_entity_poly.pdbx_strand_id
1 'polypeptide(L)' 'MLRTTFLTLLLALGLSACGTSTGERAASGAGVGAAVGAGAAAATGGDVTQGAVIGGGVGAATGAATDEDDIDLDD' A
#
# COMPACT_ATOMS: atom_id res chain seq x y z
N MET A 1 9.57 18.30 13.78
CA MET A 1 10.06 17.96 12.42
C MET A 1 9.54 16.59 12.01
N LEU A 2 10.04 15.48 12.59
CA LEU A 2 9.63 14.11 12.21
C LEU A 2 8.11 13.83 12.33
N ARG A 3 7.44 14.37 13.36
CA ARG A 3 6.00 14.18 13.62
C ARG A 3 5.11 14.76 12.51
N THR A 4 5.46 15.94 12.02
CA THR A 4 4.68 16.64 10.98
C THR A 4 4.87 15.96 9.62
N THR A 5 6.07 15.49 9.33
CA THR A 5 6.40 14.73 8.10
C THR A 5 5.63 13.40 8.05
N PHE A 6 5.47 12.73 9.19
CA PHE A 6 4.73 11.47 9.29
C PHE A 6 3.24 11.65 8.99
N LEU A 7 2.63 12.73 9.49
CA LEU A 7 1.24 13.09 9.22
C LEU A 7 1.01 13.43 7.74
N THR A 8 1.90 14.20 7.11
CA THR A 8 1.81 14.49 5.67
C THR A 8 1.97 13.25 4.81
N LEU A 9 2.83 12.30 5.22
CA LEU A 9 3.01 11.03 4.51
C LEU A 9 1.75 10.16 4.59
N LEU A 10 1.15 10.04 5.78
CA LEU A 10 -0.11 9.33 5.97
C LEU A 10 -1.25 9.94 5.14
N LEU A 11 -1.32 11.27 5.08
CA LEU A 11 -2.34 11.98 4.33
C LEU A 11 -2.14 11.84 2.81
N ALA A 12 -0.89 11.84 2.34
CA ALA A 12 -0.56 11.58 0.94
C ALA A 12 -0.83 10.13 0.52
N LEU A 13 -0.56 9.16 1.41
CA LEU A 13 -0.92 7.75 1.20
C LEU A 13 -2.44 7.55 1.18
N GLY A 14 -3.19 8.24 2.04
CA GLY A 14 -4.65 8.24 2.01
C GLY A 14 -5.23 8.87 0.74
N LEU A 15 -4.59 9.93 0.22
CA LEU A 15 -4.97 10.55 -1.06
C LEU A 15 -4.63 9.64 -2.26
N SER A 16 -3.51 8.92 -2.22
CA SER A 16 -3.11 7.97 -3.27
C SER A 16 -3.90 6.66 -3.23
N ALA A 17 -4.51 6.33 -2.08
CA ALA A 17 -5.51 5.27 -1.99
C ALA A 17 -6.83 5.67 -2.66
N CYS A 18 -7.09 6.97 -2.85
CA CYS A 18 -8.13 7.51 -3.73
C CYS A 18 -7.66 7.55 -5.20
N GLY A 19 -6.73 6.69 -5.59
CA GLY A 19 -6.32 6.53 -6.98
C GLY A 19 -7.53 6.15 -7.82
N THR A 20 -7.76 6.82 -8.94
CA THR A 20 -8.97 6.64 -9.76
C THR A 20 -9.06 5.28 -10.47
N SER A 21 -8.02 4.43 -10.36
CA SER A 21 -7.90 3.15 -11.06
C SER A 21 -7.32 2.04 -10.16
N THR A 22 -7.84 0.82 -10.29
CA THR A 22 -7.42 -0.39 -9.56
C THR A 22 -5.91 -0.67 -9.68
N GLY A 23 -5.31 -0.37 -10.83
CA GLY A 23 -3.87 -0.57 -11.06
C GLY A 23 -2.97 0.29 -10.18
N GLU A 24 -3.28 1.59 -10.04
CA GLU A 24 -2.56 2.48 -9.14
C GLU A 24 -2.74 2.08 -7.66
N ARG A 25 -3.94 1.61 -7.28
CA ARG A 25 -4.22 1.13 -5.91
C ARG A 25 -3.46 -0.16 -5.59
N ALA A 26 -3.45 -1.11 -6.52
CA ALA A 26 -2.69 -2.34 -6.40
C ALA A 26 -1.18 -2.05 -6.33
N ALA A 27 -0.65 -1.16 -7.19
CA ALA A 27 0.77 -0.81 -7.18
C ALA A 27 1.19 -0.06 -5.90
N SER A 28 0.37 0.89 -5.42
CA SER A 28 0.61 1.58 -4.15
C SER A 28 0.49 0.64 -2.95
N GLY A 29 -0.52 -0.23 -2.93
CA GLY A 29 -0.69 -1.27 -1.91
C GLY A 29 0.50 -2.24 -1.89
N ALA A 30 1.01 -2.62 -3.07
CA ALA A 30 2.20 -3.45 -3.19
C ALA A 30 3.45 -2.77 -2.64
N GLY A 31 3.66 -1.49 -2.96
CA GLY A 31 4.82 -0.73 -2.48
C GLY A 31 4.83 -0.56 -0.96
N VAL A 32 3.69 -0.16 -0.39
CA VAL A 32 3.54 0.03 1.06
C VAL A 32 3.60 -1.31 1.79
N GLY A 33 2.89 -2.32 1.28
CA GLY A 33 2.90 -3.67 1.84
C GLY A 33 4.31 -4.28 1.83
N ALA A 34 5.08 -4.08 0.76
CA ALA A 34 6.47 -4.54 0.68
C ALA A 34 7.37 -3.82 1.68
N ALA A 35 7.23 -2.50 1.83
CA ALA A 35 8.02 -1.73 2.80
C ALA A 35 7.71 -2.15 4.25
N VAL A 36 6.43 -2.34 4.58
CA VAL A 36 5.99 -2.79 5.91
C VAL A 36 6.43 -4.23 6.16
N GLY A 37 6.24 -5.12 5.18
CA GLY A 37 6.63 -6.53 5.28
C GLY A 37 8.15 -6.71 5.41
N ALA A 38 8.94 -5.92 4.69
CA ALA A 38 10.40 -5.87 4.83
C ALA A 38 10.81 -5.39 6.23
N GLY A 39 10.20 -4.30 6.71
CA GLY A 39 10.49 -3.74 8.03
C GLY A 39 10.11 -4.68 9.18
N ALA A 40 8.96 -5.36 9.06
CA ALA A 40 8.51 -6.34 10.03
C ALA A 40 9.40 -7.60 10.05
N ALA A 41 9.82 -8.09 8.88
CA ALA A 41 10.76 -9.21 8.79
C ALA A 41 12.13 -8.84 9.37
N ALA A 42 12.65 -7.64 9.06
CA ALA A 42 13.88 -7.13 9.65
C ALA A 42 13.80 -7.02 11.18
N ALA A 43 12.66 -6.57 11.71
CA ALA A 43 12.43 -6.43 13.16
C ALA A 43 12.30 -7.77 13.89
N THR A 44 11.78 -8.80 13.21
CA THR A 44 11.60 -10.15 13.79
C THR A 44 12.81 -11.07 13.54
N GLY A 45 13.84 -10.60 12.85
CA GLY A 45 15.02 -11.39 12.47
C GLY A 45 14.76 -12.39 11.35
N GLY A 46 13.66 -12.23 10.62
CA GLY A 46 13.31 -13.04 9.46
C GLY A 46 13.89 -12.48 8.14
N ASP A 47 13.64 -13.20 7.06
CA ASP A 47 14.16 -12.85 5.75
C ASP A 47 13.44 -11.62 5.17
N VAL A 48 14.16 -10.50 5.03
CA VAL A 48 13.61 -9.21 4.58
C VAL A 48 13.04 -9.30 3.18
N THR A 49 13.70 -10.08 2.31
CA THR A 49 13.26 -10.28 0.92
C THR A 49 11.93 -11.02 0.89
N GLN A 50 11.79 -12.07 1.69
CA GLN A 50 10.56 -12.83 1.82
C GLN A 50 9.44 -11.98 2.44
N GLY A 51 9.74 -11.21 3.50
CA GLY A 51 8.80 -10.27 4.09
C GLY A 51 8.31 -9.20 3.11
N ALA A 52 9.21 -8.68 2.27
CA ALA A 52 8.88 -7.71 1.23
C ALA A 52 7.99 -8.31 0.13
N VAL A 53 8.31 -9.52 -0.33
CA VAL A 53 7.53 -10.20 -1.38
C VAL A 53 6.13 -10.57 -0.87
N ILE A 54 6.03 -11.09 0.36
CA ILE A 54 4.75 -11.44 0.97
C ILE A 54 3.93 -10.17 1.24
N GLY A 55 4.54 -9.17 1.88
CA GLY A 55 3.86 -7.91 2.17
C GLY A 55 3.43 -7.17 0.91
N GLY A 56 4.26 -7.19 -0.14
CA GLY A 56 3.94 -6.59 -1.43
C GLY A 56 2.87 -7.37 -2.19
N GLY A 57 2.90 -8.70 -2.15
CA GLY A 57 1.86 -9.54 -2.76
C GLY A 57 0.49 -9.37 -2.07
N VAL A 58 0.47 -9.37 -0.74
CA VAL A 58 -0.75 -9.15 0.06
C VAL A 58 -1.25 -7.71 -0.12
N GLY A 59 -0.37 -6.72 -0.12
CA GLY A 59 -0.72 -5.32 -0.36
C GLY A 59 -1.23 -5.07 -1.78
N ALA A 60 -0.66 -5.74 -2.79
CA ALA A 60 -1.14 -5.71 -4.17
C ALA A 60 -2.52 -6.35 -4.28
N ALA A 61 -2.70 -7.54 -3.70
CA ALA A 61 -3.97 -8.25 -3.69
C ALA A 61 -5.04 -7.46 -2.95
N THR A 62 -4.70 -6.79 -1.84
CA THR A 62 -5.64 -5.94 -1.09
C THR A 62 -5.98 -4.68 -1.88
N GLY A 63 -5.01 -4.06 -2.56
CA GLY A 63 -5.25 -2.90 -3.43
C GLY A 63 -5.98 -3.24 -4.72
N ALA A 64 -5.88 -4.47 -5.20
CA ALA A 64 -6.61 -5.00 -6.36
C ALA A 64 -8.00 -5.52 -6.00
N ALA A 65 -8.18 -6.09 -4.79
CA ALA A 65 -9.47 -6.58 -4.28
C ALA A 65 -10.29 -5.47 -3.59
N THR A 66 -9.73 -4.29 -3.41
CA THR A 66 -10.50 -3.08 -3.09
C THR A 66 -11.00 -2.52 -4.42
N ASP A 67 -12.09 -3.11 -4.90
CA ASP A 67 -12.75 -2.68 -6.12
C ASP A 67 -13.59 -1.42 -5.86
N GLU A 68 -13.44 -0.48 -6.78
CA GLU A 68 -14.39 0.59 -7.05
C GLU A 68 -15.55 0.02 -7.90
N ASP A 69 -16.20 -1.06 -7.45
CA ASP A 69 -17.42 -1.58 -8.11
C ASP A 69 -18.65 -0.65 -7.85
N ASP A 70 -18.41 0.65 -7.65
CA ASP A 70 -19.42 1.69 -7.38
C ASP A 70 -19.03 3.06 -8.00
N ILE A 71 -18.31 3.07 -9.13
CA ILE A 71 -18.22 4.28 -9.98
C ILE A 71 -18.78 4.02 -11.38
N ASP A 72 -20.11 3.83 -11.44
CA ASP A 72 -20.88 4.26 -12.61
C ASP A 72 -20.74 5.78 -12.74
N LEU A 73 -19.71 6.23 -13.47
CA LEU A 73 -19.67 7.58 -14.04
C LEU A 73 -20.44 7.57 -15.36
N ASP A 74 -21.77 7.43 -15.27
CA ASP A 74 -22.69 7.80 -16.33
C ASP A 74 -23.05 9.29 -16.15
N ASP A 75 -22.45 10.10 -17.03
CA ASP A 75 -22.66 11.54 -17.35
C ASP A 75 -22.32 12.64 -16.30
#